data_AF-E2A7G0-F1
#
_entry.id   AF-E2A7G0-F1
#
_cell.length_a   1.000
_cell.length_b   1.000
_cell.length_c   1.000
_cell.angle_alpha   90.00
_cell.angle_beta   90.00
_cell.angle_gamma   90.00
#
_symmetry.space_group_name_H-M   'P 1'
#
loop_
_entity.id
_entity.type
_entity.pdbx_description
1 polymer ?
#
loop_
_entity_poly.entity_id
_entity_poly.type
_entity_poly.pdbx_seq_one_letter_code
_entity_poly.pdbx_strand_id
1 'polypeptide(L)'
;LPLQTYYFYDTDPSPQFELTYVIQALTIFLAAITYTSVDAFLGLTILHFCGQLENFRGRITILTSYQNFTYILSNIVMKHLRLIRY
;
A
#
# COMPACT_ATOMS: atom_id res chain seq x y z
N LEU A 1 8.43 9.69 -34.79
CA LEU A 1 7.60 9.39 -33.59
C LEU A 1 8.48 8.80 -32.49
N PRO A 2 8.34 9.17 -31.21
CA PRO A 2 9.23 8.77 -30.12
C PRO A 2 9.24 7.26 -29.82
N LEU A 3 8.13 6.55 -30.10
CA LEU A 3 8.06 5.09 -30.06
C LEU A 3 7.87 4.57 -31.48
N GLN A 4 8.69 3.61 -31.89
CA GLN A 4 8.52 2.92 -33.16
C GLN A 4 7.48 1.81 -32.98
N THR A 5 6.30 2.00 -33.57
CA THR A 5 5.16 1.08 -33.50
C THR A 5 4.52 0.95 -34.88
N TYR A 6 3.69 -0.08 -35.06
CA TYR A 6 2.89 -0.22 -36.27
C TYR A 6 1.72 0.76 -36.27
N TYR A 7 1.49 1.42 -37.41
CA TYR A 7 0.37 2.32 -37.66
C TYR A 7 -0.42 1.83 -38.86
N PHE A 8 -1.76 1.86 -38.76
CA PHE A 8 -2.66 1.47 -39.85
C PHE A 8 -2.85 2.58 -40.91
N TYR A 9 -2.26 3.76 -40.68
CA TYR A 9 -2.32 4.94 -41.53
C TYR A 9 -0.92 5.57 -41.65
N ASP A 10 -0.75 6.44 -42.65
CA ASP A 10 0.50 7.17 -42.84
C ASP A 10 0.64 8.31 -41.82
N THR A 11 1.68 8.24 -41.01
CA THR A 11 1.97 9.21 -39.94
C THR A 11 2.91 10.32 -40.37
N ASP A 12 3.54 10.23 -41.54
CA ASP A 12 4.50 11.23 -42.01
C ASP A 12 3.86 12.57 -42.46
N PRO A 13 2.65 12.62 -43.08
CA PRO A 13 2.07 13.90 -43.46
C PRO A 13 1.60 14.72 -42.24
N SER A 14 1.58 16.04 -42.41
CA SER A 14 0.94 16.96 -41.47
C SER A 14 -0.58 17.00 -41.73
N PRO A 15 -1.44 17.01 -40.68
CA PRO A 15 -1.12 17.16 -39.25
C PRO A 15 -0.99 15.84 -38.47
N GLN A 16 -0.94 14.70 -39.16
CA GLN A 16 -0.95 13.37 -38.55
C GLN A 16 0.30 13.14 -37.69
N PHE A 17 1.45 13.60 -38.15
CA PHE A 17 2.70 13.48 -37.40
C PHE A 17 2.61 14.14 -36.02
N GLU A 18 2.17 15.40 -35.97
CA GLU A 18 2.11 16.18 -34.74
C GLU A 18 1.11 15.58 -33.75
N LEU A 19 -0.06 15.17 -34.25
CA LEU A 19 -1.09 14.56 -33.42
C LEU A 19 -0.58 13.25 -32.81
N THR A 20 0.02 12.38 -33.61
CA THR A 20 0.55 11.10 -33.15
C THR A 20 1.72 11.29 -32.19
N TYR A 21 2.57 12.29 -32.42
CA TYR A 21 3.64 12.66 -31.50
C TYR A 21 3.09 13.04 -30.11
N VAL A 22 2.06 13.91 -30.07
CA VAL A 22 1.44 14.34 -28.81
C VAL A 22 0.77 13.17 -28.09
N ILE A 23 0.04 12.33 -28.82
CA ILE A 23 -0.61 11.13 -28.25
C ILE A 23 0.44 10.18 -27.65
N GLN A 24 1.54 9.91 -28.37
CA GLN A 24 2.61 9.06 -27.83
C GLN A 24 3.26 9.69 -26.60
N ALA A 25 3.57 10.98 -26.61
CA ALA A 25 4.17 11.66 -25.47
C ALA A 25 3.28 11.59 -24.22
N LEU A 26 1.98 11.86 -24.37
CA LEU A 26 1.00 11.72 -23.29
C LEU A 26 0.90 10.28 -22.79
N THR A 27 0.89 9.29 -23.71
CA THR A 27 0.82 7.88 -23.35
C THR A 27 2.03 7.43 -22.55
N ILE A 28 3.25 7.80 -22.99
CA ILE A 28 4.50 7.49 -22.27
C ILE A 28 4.49 8.13 -20.89
N PHE A 29 4.09 9.39 -20.79
CA PHE A 29 4.02 10.12 -19.53
C PHE A 29 3.03 9.47 -18.55
N LEU A 30 1.84 9.13 -19.01
CA LEU A 30 0.82 8.45 -18.21
C LEU A 30 1.27 7.04 -17.80
N ALA A 31 1.93 6.30 -18.68
CA ALA A 31 2.49 4.99 -18.37
C ALA A 31 3.56 5.09 -17.28
N ALA A 32 4.47 6.07 -17.39
CA ALA A 32 5.50 6.34 -16.39
C ALA A 32 4.89 6.71 -15.02
N ILE A 33 3.90 7.61 -15.00
CA ILE A 33 3.18 7.96 -13.77
C ILE A 33 2.51 6.73 -13.18
N THR A 34 1.76 5.97 -13.98
CA THR A 34 1.01 4.82 -13.49
C THR A 34 1.95 3.79 -12.89
N TYR A 35 3.01 3.43 -13.61
CA TYR A 35 4.00 2.46 -13.14
C TYR A 35 4.69 2.91 -11.85
N THR A 36 5.25 4.13 -11.84
CA THR A 36 5.92 4.66 -10.64
C THR A 36 4.97 4.86 -9.46
N SER A 37 3.70 5.22 -9.71
CA SER A 37 2.69 5.38 -8.66
C SER A 37 2.31 4.07 -8.00
N VAL A 38 2.22 2.97 -8.76
CA VAL A 38 1.95 1.63 -8.21
C VAL A 38 3.10 1.19 -7.32
N ASP A 39 4.34 1.34 -7.79
CA ASP A 39 5.53 0.98 -7.01
C ASP A 39 5.64 1.82 -5.73
N ALA A 40 5.43 3.15 -5.84
CA ALA A 40 5.44 4.05 -4.70
C ALA A 40 4.32 3.73 -3.70
N PHE A 41 3.11 3.43 -4.18
CA PHE A 41 1.97 3.07 -3.34
C PHE A 41 2.23 1.78 -2.56
N LEU A 42 2.79 0.76 -3.22
CA LEU A 42 3.18 -0.49 -2.55
C LEU A 42 4.24 -0.24 -1.48
N GLY A 43 5.30 0.51 -1.81
CA GLY A 43 6.35 0.88 -0.86
C GLY A 43 5.81 1.63 0.35
N LEU A 44 4.98 2.65 0.13
CA LEU A 44 4.34 3.42 1.21
C LEU A 44 3.39 2.57 2.05
N THR A 45 2.63 1.66 1.43
CA THR A 45 1.72 0.75 2.14
C THR A 45 2.48 -0.20 3.06
N ILE A 46 3.58 -0.79 2.57
CA ILE A 46 4.46 -1.65 3.37
C ILE A 46 5.04 -0.87 4.55
N LEU A 47 5.62 0.30 4.29
CA LEU A 47 6.20 1.15 5.33
C LEU A 47 5.14 1.59 6.36
N HIS A 48 3.96 1.97 5.91
CA HIS A 48 2.86 2.35 6.78
C HIS A 48 2.39 1.16 7.64
N PHE A 49 2.26 -0.04 7.06
CA PHE A 49 1.90 -1.24 7.82
C PHE A 49 2.98 -1.59 8.86
N CYS A 50 4.26 -1.53 8.51
CA CYS A 50 5.36 -1.72 9.46
C CYS A 50 5.32 -0.68 10.60
N GLY A 51 5.09 0.59 10.28
CA GLY A 51 4.94 1.65 11.28
C GLY A 51 3.74 1.43 12.20
N GLN A 52 2.61 0.96 11.65
CA GLN A 52 1.44 0.61 12.45
C GLN A 52 1.69 -0.59 13.36
N LEU A 53 2.42 -1.60 12.90
CA LEU A 53 2.83 -2.74 13.73
C LEU A 53 3.78 -2.33 14.84
N GLU A 54 4.73 -1.43 14.57
CA GLU A 54 5.64 -0.89 15.58
C GLU A 54 4.87 -0.13 16.67
N ASN A 55 3.95 0.75 16.28
CA ASN A 55 3.07 1.47 17.21
C ASN A 55 2.22 0.51 18.04
N PHE A 56 1.67 -0.53 17.40
CA PHE A 56 0.90 -1.55 18.08
C PHE A 56 1.75 -2.33 19.09
N ARG A 57 2.98 -2.70 18.73
CA ARG A 57 3.94 -3.34 19.65
C ARG A 57 4.19 -2.46 20.87
N GLY A 58 4.47 -1.17 20.66
CA GLY A 58 4.65 -0.22 21.76
C GLY A 58 3.45 -0.17 22.70
N ARG A 59 2.23 -0.11 22.15
CA ARG A 59 0.98 -0.13 22.95
C ARG A 59 0.81 -1.43 23.73
N ILE A 60 1.10 -2.59 23.13
CA ILE A 60 1.08 -3.88 23.83
C ILE A 60 2.08 -3.89 24.98
N THR A 61 3.32 -3.47 24.75
CA THR A 61 4.36 -3.45 25.79
C THR A 61 3.97 -2.55 26.95
N ILE A 62 3.38 -1.39 26.67
CA ILE A 62 2.85 -0.50 27.72
C ILE A 62 1.73 -1.22 28.49
N LEU A 63 0.77 -1.83 27.80
CA LEU A 63 -0.34 -2.55 28.43
C LEU A 63 0.13 -3.72 29.32
N THR A 64 1.09 -4.52 28.85
CA THR A 64 1.62 -5.67 29.59
C THR A 64 2.53 -5.27 30.75
N SER A 65 3.14 -4.08 30.69
CA SER A 65 3.93 -3.52 31.80
C SER A 65 3.08 -3.13 33.01
N TYR A 66 1.77 -2.89 32.84
CA TYR A 66 0.90 -2.64 33.98
C TYR A 66 0.67 -3.95 34.74
N GLN A 67 1.26 -4.10 35.94
CA GLN A 67 1.04 -5.25 36.85
C GLN A 67 -0.45 -5.54 37.08
N ASN A 68 -1.29 -4.50 37.08
CA ASN A 68 -2.74 -4.63 37.22
C ASN A 68 -3.39 -5.34 36.04
N PHE A 69 -2.91 -5.19 34.80
CA PHE A 69 -3.50 -5.85 33.64
C PHE A 69 -3.34 -7.37 33.75
N THR A 70 -2.10 -7.82 34.01
CA THR A 70 -1.80 -9.25 34.20
C THR A 70 -2.54 -9.83 35.41
N TYR A 71 -2.62 -9.08 36.52
CA TYR A 71 -3.36 -9.48 37.71
C TYR A 71 -4.88 -9.59 37.45
N ILE A 72 -5.49 -8.59 36.83
CA ILE A 72 -6.92 -8.58 36.51
C ILE A 72 -7.26 -9.70 35.52
N LEU A 73 -6.44 -9.88 34.47
CA LEU A 73 -6.62 -10.94 33.49
C LEU A 73 -6.55 -12.32 34.13
N SER A 74 -5.56 -12.56 35.02
CA SER A 74 -5.43 -13.79 35.78
C SER A 74 -6.67 -14.07 36.65
N ASN A 75 -7.18 -13.05 37.34
CA ASN A 75 -8.40 -13.17 38.15
C ASN A 75 -9.62 -13.53 37.30
N ILE A 76 -9.80 -12.91 36.13
CA ILE A 76 -10.91 -13.23 35.22
C ILE A 76 -10.80 -14.68 34.73
N VAL A 77 -9.63 -15.12 34.30
CA VAL A 77 -9.39 -16.51 33.84
C VAL A 77 -9.67 -17.51 34.97
N MET A 78 -9.18 -17.26 36.20
CA MET A 78 -9.46 -18.11 37.35
C MET A 78 -10.95 -18.22 37.66
N LYS A 79 -11.68 -17.10 37.56
CA LYS A 79 -13.12 -17.07 37.83
C LYS A 79 -13.90 -17.83 36.77
N HIS A 80 -13.53 -17.70 35.49
CA HIS A 80 -14.12 -18.46 34.39
C HIS A 80 -13.85 -19.97 34.50
N LEU A 81 -12.62 -20.37 34.83
CA LEU A 81 -12.27 -21.78 35.04
C LEU A 81 -13.01 -22.40 36.22
N ARG A 82 -13.22 -21.63 37.31
CA ARG A 82 -14.06 -22.09 38.43
C ARG A 82 -15.51 -22.29 37.98
N LEU A 83 -16.07 -21.37 37.20
CA LEU A 83 -17.45 -21.46 36.69
C LEU A 83 -17.66 -22.65 35.74
N ILE A 84 -16.67 -23.05 34.94
CA ILE A 84 -16.76 -24.22 34.06
C ILE A 84 -16.62 -25.54 34.83
N ARG A 85 -15.99 -25.51 36.02
CA ARG A 85 -15.77 -26.70 36.84
C ARG A 85 -16.98 -27.09 37.70
N TYR A 86 -17.96 -26.19 37.84
CA TYR A 86 -19.26 -26.43 38.48
C TYR A 86 -20.33 -26.61 37.41
#